data_AF-A0A259EP75-F1
#
_entry.id   AF-A0A259EP75-F1
#
_cell.length_a   1.000
_cell.length_b   1.000
_cell.length_c   1.000
_cell.angle_alpha   90.00
_cell.angle_beta   90.00
_cell.angle_gamma   90.00
#
_symmetry.space_group_name_H-M   'P 1'
#
loop_
_entity.id
_entity.type
_entity.pdbx_description
1 polymer ?
#
loop_
_entity_poly.entity_id
_entity_poly.type
_entity_poly.pdbx_seq_one_letter_code
_entity_poly.pdbx_strand_id
1 'polypeptide(L)'
;MGIHLYLILQKYSAPVAYGNTMTTQFNTDLRPIAQGLYDPQNEHDACGVGFVAHIKGKKSHEIVTQGLKILENLDHRGAVGADPLMGDGAGILIQVPDTLYREEMAKQGVELPPFGEYGVGMIFLPKE
;
A
#
# COMPACT_ATOMS: atom_id res chain seq x y z
N MET A 1 19.62 -6.00 17.63
CA MET A 1 18.76 -4.82 17.83
C MET A 1 18.34 -4.35 16.44
N GLY A 2 17.27 -4.92 15.89
CA GLY A 2 16.82 -4.61 14.53
C GLY A 2 15.74 -3.54 14.54
N ILE A 3 15.84 -2.56 13.65
CA ILE A 3 14.75 -1.62 13.38
C ILE A 3 13.66 -2.40 12.65
N HIS A 4 12.44 -2.41 13.20
CA HIS A 4 11.29 -3.03 12.54
C HIS A 4 10.56 -1.94 11.74
N LEU A 5 10.67 -2.03 10.42
CA LEU A 5 10.09 -1.08 9.47
C LEU A 5 8.72 -1.58 9.01
N TYR A 6 7.74 -0.69 9.02
CA TYR A 6 6.37 -0.95 8.58
C TYR A 6 6.08 -0.04 7.39
N LEU A 7 5.88 -0.63 6.21
CA LEU A 7 5.61 0.11 4.97
C LEU A 7 4.12 0.38 4.82
N ILE A 8 3.76 1.61 4.47
CA ILE A 8 2.39 2.07 4.33
C ILE A 8 2.22 2.58 2.90
N LEU A 9 1.26 2.04 2.17
CA LEU A 9 1.08 2.30 0.74
C LEU A 9 -0.35 2.75 0.44
N GLN A 10 -0.46 3.77 -0.40
CA GLN A 10 -1.67 4.13 -1.13
C GLN A 10 -1.36 4.03 -2.62
N LYS A 11 -2.14 3.24 -3.37
CA LYS A 11 -1.84 2.90 -4.77
C LYS A 11 -2.78 3.64 -5.74
N TYR A 12 -2.22 4.10 -6.86
CA TYR A 12 -2.94 4.64 -8.02
C TYR A 12 -3.25 3.55 -9.07
N SER A 13 -4.37 3.71 -9.80
CA SER A 13 -4.63 2.98 -11.05
C SER A 13 -4.12 3.78 -12.26
N ALA A 14 -3.11 3.26 -12.96
CA ALA A 14 -2.60 3.84 -14.20
C ALA A 14 -3.71 3.95 -15.28
N PRO A 15 -3.68 4.97 -16.16
CA PRO A 15 -4.65 5.08 -17.23
C PRO A 15 -4.52 3.89 -18.19
N VAL A 16 -5.69 3.40 -18.64
CA VAL A 16 -5.81 2.38 -19.68
C VAL A 16 -5.14 2.90 -20.95
N ALA A 17 -4.09 2.21 -21.41
CA ALA A 17 -3.42 2.52 -22.66
C ALA A 17 -4.35 2.23 -23.85
N TYR A 18 -4.72 3.27 -24.60
CA TYR A 18 -5.30 3.14 -25.93
C TYR A 18 -4.21 3.42 -26.97
N GLY A 19 -3.89 2.42 -27.80
CA GLY A 19 -2.76 2.47 -28.72
C GLY A 19 -2.94 3.46 -29.89
N ASN A 20 -1.84 4.07 -30.34
CA ASN A 20 -1.19 3.77 -31.63
C ASN A 20 -0.05 4.75 -31.97
N THR A 21 1.01 4.19 -32.56
CA THR A 21 2.07 4.80 -33.40
C THR A 21 3.27 5.45 -32.71
N MET A 22 4.44 4.81 -32.88
CA MET A 22 5.76 5.29 -32.49
C MET A 22 6.32 6.33 -33.47
N THR A 23 6.69 7.50 -32.96
CA THR A 23 7.83 8.28 -33.46
C THR A 23 8.66 8.69 -32.25
N THR A 24 9.79 8.01 -32.05
CA THR A 24 10.76 8.25 -30.97
C THR A 24 11.46 9.59 -31.17
N GLN A 25 11.05 10.61 -30.43
CA GLN A 25 11.92 11.70 -30.02
C GLN A 25 12.39 11.40 -28.59
N PHE A 26 13.69 11.16 -28.43
CA PHE A 26 14.31 10.93 -27.13
C PHE A 26 14.40 12.26 -26.38
N ASN A 27 13.36 12.58 -25.63
CA ASN A 27 13.42 13.60 -24.60
C ASN A 27 13.88 12.92 -23.29
N THR A 28 14.79 13.55 -22.55
CA THR A 28 15.30 13.04 -21.25
C THR A 28 14.24 13.01 -20.15
N ASP A 29 13.04 13.51 -20.45
CA ASP A 29 11.83 13.38 -19.64
C ASP A 29 10.95 12.26 -20.22
N LEU A 30 10.65 11.23 -19.42
CA LEU A 30 9.76 10.10 -19.77
C LEU A 30 8.27 10.50 -19.89
N ARG A 31 7.95 11.79 -19.90
CA ARG A 31 6.58 12.32 -19.96
C ARG A 31 6.13 12.44 -21.42
N PRO A 32 4.86 12.14 -21.75
CA PRO A 32 4.33 12.37 -23.09
C PRO A 32 4.51 13.82 -23.53
N ILE A 33 4.68 14.05 -24.83
CA ILE A 33 4.70 15.41 -25.40
C ILE A 33 3.30 16.03 -25.34
N ALA A 34 3.22 17.36 -25.20
CA ALA A 34 1.94 18.07 -25.17
C ALA A 34 1.08 17.75 -26.41
N GLN A 35 -0.17 17.32 -26.20
CA GLN A 35 -1.07 16.90 -27.28
C GLN A 35 -2.54 17.19 -26.93
N GLY A 36 -3.23 17.96 -27.78
CA GLY A 36 -4.61 18.38 -27.50
C GLY A 36 -4.70 19.28 -26.26
N LEU A 37 -5.55 18.92 -25.29
CA LEU A 37 -5.66 19.62 -23.99
C LEU A 37 -4.63 19.16 -22.94
N TYR A 38 -3.79 18.18 -23.27
CA TYR A 38 -2.75 17.69 -22.37
C TYR A 38 -1.54 18.63 -22.37
N ASP A 39 -1.22 19.20 -21.20
CA ASP A 39 0.02 19.94 -20.93
C ASP A 39 0.86 19.15 -19.90
N PRO A 40 2.07 18.66 -20.28
CA PRO A 40 2.95 17.89 -19.40
C PRO A 40 3.37 18.63 -18.11
N GLN A 41 3.20 19.96 -18.06
CA GLN A 41 3.45 20.76 -16.85
C GLN A 41 2.41 20.53 -15.76
N ASN A 42 1.23 20.03 -16.11
CA ASN A 42 0.13 19.73 -15.19
C ASN A 42 0.11 18.26 -14.75
N GLU A 43 1.05 17.42 -15.19
CA GLU A 43 1.15 16.01 -14.81
C GLU A 43 1.70 15.88 -13.38
N HIS A 44 0.93 15.27 -12.46
CA HIS A 44 1.32 15.12 -11.06
C HIS A 44 1.06 13.69 -10.57
N ASP A 45 2.09 13.05 -10.00
CA ASP A 45 1.98 11.70 -9.42
C ASP A 45 1.22 11.73 -8.08
N ALA A 46 0.09 11.02 -8.02
CA ALA A 46 -0.81 10.99 -6.86
C ALA A 46 -0.63 9.73 -5.98
N CYS A 47 0.59 9.26 -5.73
CA CYS A 47 0.82 8.11 -4.82
C CYS A 47 1.46 8.52 -3.48
N GLY A 48 0.77 8.25 -2.37
CA GLY A 48 1.26 8.40 -1.00
C GLY A 48 1.96 7.15 -0.47
N VAL A 49 3.17 7.31 0.08
CA VAL A 49 3.87 6.26 0.84
C VAL A 49 4.39 6.84 2.15
N GLY A 50 4.34 6.04 3.20
CA GLY A 50 4.92 6.38 4.50
C GLY A 50 5.47 5.15 5.20
N PHE A 51 6.17 5.37 6.31
CA PHE A 51 6.59 4.28 7.19
C PHE A 51 6.64 4.76 8.64
N VAL A 52 6.49 3.81 9.55
CA VAL A 52 6.70 4.01 10.99
C VAL A 52 7.61 2.89 11.47
N ALA A 53 8.52 3.21 12.39
CA ALA A 53 9.40 2.24 13.00
C ALA A 53 9.65 2.59 14.46
N HIS A 54 9.65 1.59 15.33
CA HIS A 54 10.10 1.78 16.71
C HIS A 54 11.63 1.70 16.76
N ILE A 55 12.31 2.78 17.12
CA ILE A 55 13.79 2.89 17.10
C ILE A 55 14.48 1.78 17.91
N LYS A 56 13.91 1.42 19.06
CA LYS A 56 14.44 0.32 19.91
C LYS A 56 13.94 -1.08 19.52
N GLY A 57 13.19 -1.21 18.43
CA GLY A 57 12.64 -2.49 17.96
C GLY A 57 11.55 -3.11 18.86
N LYS A 58 10.89 -2.32 19.71
CA LYS A 58 9.78 -2.82 20.55
C LYS A 58 8.51 -2.91 19.72
N LYS A 59 7.87 -4.09 19.73
CA LYS A 59 6.54 -4.28 19.14
C LYS A 59 5.49 -3.54 19.98
N SER A 60 4.64 -2.75 19.34
CA SER A 60 3.54 -2.03 19.98
C SER A 60 2.39 -1.85 19.00
N HIS A 61 1.15 -1.93 19.49
CA HIS A 61 -0.03 -1.62 18.69
C HIS A 61 -0.07 -0.14 18.27
N GLU A 62 0.61 0.74 19.00
CA GLU A 62 0.76 2.16 18.65
C GLU A 62 1.32 2.37 17.23
N ILE A 63 2.23 1.50 16.78
CA ILE A 63 2.81 1.56 15.43
C ILE A 63 1.73 1.35 14.36
N VAL A 64 0.77 0.45 14.63
CA VAL A 64 -0.36 0.19 13.72
C VAL A 64 -1.27 1.42 13.69
N THR A 65 -1.62 1.98 14.85
CA THR A 65 -2.42 3.21 14.95
C THR A 65 -1.77 4.37 14.21
N GLN A 66 -0.46 4.56 14.37
CA GLN A 66 0.30 5.59 13.65
C GLN A 66 0.30 5.33 12.14
N GLY A 67 0.42 4.08 11.70
CA GLY A 67 0.36 3.71 10.29
C GLY A 67 -1.00 4.01 9.65
N LEU A 68 -2.09 3.70 10.36
CA LEU A 68 -3.45 4.06 9.93
C LEU A 68 -3.61 5.59 9.87
N LYS A 69 -3.04 6.32 10.85
CA LYS A 69 -3.09 7.79 10.84
C LYS A 69 -2.36 8.40 9.63
N ILE A 70 -1.29 7.77 9.17
CA ILE A 70 -0.60 8.18 7.95
C ILE A 70 -1.52 8.01 6.74
N LEU A 71 -2.25 6.89 6.62
CA LEU A 71 -3.20 6.68 5.52
C LEU A 71 -4.31 7.74 5.54
N GLU A 72 -4.89 8.06 6.71
CA GLU A 72 -5.87 9.16 6.83
C GLU A 72 -5.30 10.49 6.33
N ASN A 73 -4.03 10.78 6.63
CA ASN A 73 -3.38 12.01 6.21
C ASN A 73 -3.01 12.01 4.72
N LEU A 74 -2.94 10.85 4.08
CA LEU A 74 -2.65 10.70 2.65
C LEU A 74 -3.91 10.67 1.78
N ASP A 75 -5.11 10.71 2.38
CA ASP A 75 -6.39 10.64 1.66
C ASP A 75 -6.52 11.67 0.52
N HIS A 76 -6.01 12.88 0.73
CA HIS A 76 -5.96 13.96 -0.29
C HIS A 76 -5.12 13.63 -1.53
N ARG A 77 -4.33 12.54 -1.49
CA ARG A 77 -3.55 12.02 -2.62
C ARG A 77 -4.22 10.82 -3.27
N GLY A 78 -5.34 10.33 -2.74
CA GLY A 78 -6.09 9.24 -3.35
C GLY A 78 -6.81 9.69 -4.61
N ALA A 79 -7.04 8.76 -5.53
CA ALA A 79 -8.04 9.00 -6.57
C ALA A 79 -9.41 9.07 -5.90
N VAL A 80 -10.10 10.19 -6.11
CA VAL A 80 -11.47 10.39 -5.63
C VAL A 80 -12.41 10.05 -6.78
N GLY A 81 -13.23 9.00 -6.60
CA GLY A 81 -14.27 8.63 -7.55
C GLY A 81 -15.50 9.54 -7.44
N ALA A 82 -16.49 9.34 -8.32
CA ALA A 82 -17.79 10.01 -8.20
C ALA A 82 -18.60 9.50 -6.98
N ASP A 83 -18.28 8.30 -6.48
CA ASP A 83 -18.86 7.71 -5.28
C ASP A 83 -17.91 7.94 -4.09
N PRO A 84 -18.36 8.63 -3.02
CA PRO A 84 -17.54 8.88 -1.82
C PRO A 84 -17.14 7.60 -1.06
N LEU A 85 -17.75 6.44 -1.35
CA LEU A 85 -17.40 5.16 -0.74
C LEU A 85 -16.35 4.38 -1.55
N MET A 86 -15.97 4.86 -2.73
CA MET A 86 -15.03 4.18 -3.62
C MET A 86 -13.65 4.82 -3.57
N GLY A 87 -12.61 3.99 -3.43
CA GLY A 87 -11.21 4.40 -3.54
C GLY A 87 -10.37 3.34 -4.23
N ASP A 88 -9.25 3.76 -4.81
CA ASP A 88 -8.36 2.88 -5.61
C ASP A 88 -7.63 1.82 -4.79
N GLY A 89 -7.44 2.08 -3.49
CA GLY A 89 -6.86 1.14 -2.54
C GLY A 89 -5.85 1.77 -1.58
N ALA A 90 -5.89 1.30 -0.33
CA ALA A 90 -4.95 1.64 0.72
C ALA A 90 -4.53 0.36 1.46
N GLY A 91 -3.30 0.34 1.98
CA GLY A 91 -2.80 -0.82 2.69
C GLY A 91 -1.65 -0.50 3.65
N ILE A 92 -1.53 -1.32 4.68
CA ILE A 92 -0.39 -1.34 5.59
C ILE A 92 0.28 -2.71 5.53
N LEU A 93 1.61 -2.72 5.51
CA LEU A 93 2.41 -3.92 5.67
C LEU A 93 2.95 -3.95 7.10
N ILE A 94 2.61 -5.00 7.83
CA ILE A 94 3.02 -5.19 9.23
C ILE A 94 3.77 -6.51 9.42
N GLN A 95 4.52 -6.59 10.53
CA GLN A 95 5.03 -7.87 11.01
C GLN A 95 3.88 -8.81 11.36
N VAL A 96 4.12 -10.12 11.27
CA VAL A 96 3.17 -11.16 11.71
C VAL A 96 2.70 -10.87 13.15
N PRO A 97 1.39 -10.62 13.38
CA PRO A 97 0.83 -10.39 14.70
C PRO A 97 0.71 -11.72 15.48
N ASP A 98 1.84 -12.23 15.97
CA ASP A 98 1.95 -13.56 16.62
C ASP A 98 0.94 -13.79 17.76
N THR A 99 0.76 -12.78 18.62
CA THR A 99 -0.18 -12.86 19.75
C THR A 99 -1.61 -13.08 19.26
N LEU A 100 -2.05 -12.33 18.25
CA LEU A 100 -3.38 -12.48 17.66
C LEU A 100 -3.58 -13.89 17.09
N TYR A 101 -2.60 -14.40 16.32
CA TYR A 101 -2.73 -15.73 15.72
C TYR A 101 -2.71 -16.85 16.75
N ARG A 102 -1.88 -16.77 17.80
CA ARG A 102 -1.90 -17.76 18.87
C ARG A 102 -3.25 -17.80 19.58
N GLU A 103 -3.81 -16.63 19.90
CA GLU A 103 -5.12 -16.53 20.55
C GLU A 103 -6.23 -17.12 19.67
N GLU A 104 -6.27 -16.81 18.38
CA GLU A 104 -7.30 -17.31 17.47
C GLU A 104 -7.16 -18.81 17.14
N MET A 105 -5.93 -19.32 17.04
CA MET A 105 -5.69 -20.74 16.79
C MET A 105 -5.94 -21.60 18.03
N ALA A 106 -5.61 -21.10 19.22
CA ALA A 106 -5.89 -21.79 20.48
C ALA A 106 -7.40 -22.01 20.68
N LYS A 107 -8.25 -21.05 20.31
CA LYS A 107 -9.72 -21.20 20.32
C LYS A 107 -10.21 -22.36 19.43
N GLN A 108 -9.43 -22.74 18.43
CA GLN A 108 -9.71 -23.83 17.50
C GLN A 108 -9.00 -25.14 17.89
N GLY A 109 -8.34 -25.18 19.04
CA GLY A 109 -7.56 -26.33 19.50
C GLY A 109 -6.25 -26.55 18.73
N VAL A 110 -5.76 -25.52 18.05
CA VAL A 110 -4.50 -25.58 17.27
C VAL A 110 -3.40 -24.86 18.04
N GLU A 111 -2.32 -25.57 18.33
CA GLU A 111 -1.10 -24.99 18.90
C GLU A 111 -0.16 -24.58 17.77
N LEU A 112 0.20 -23.29 17.71
CA LEU A 112 1.14 -22.79 16.70
C LEU A 112 2.60 -23.14 17.05
N PRO A 113 3.43 -23.52 16.05
CA PRO A 113 4.88 -23.63 16.22
C PRO A 113 5.51 -22.35 16.77
N PRO A 114 6.76 -22.39 17.25
CA PRO A 114 7.51 -21.20 17.64
C PRO A 114 7.47 -20.08 16.59
N PHE A 115 7.56 -18.84 17.04
CA PHE A 115 7.59 -17.69 16.13
C PHE A 115 8.74 -17.80 15.13
N GLY A 116 8.44 -17.69 13.85
CA GLY A 116 9.41 -17.89 12.75
C GLY A 116 9.39 -19.30 12.15
N GLU A 117 8.73 -20.26 12.80
CA GLU A 117 8.54 -21.63 12.27
C GLU A 117 7.16 -21.85 11.64
N TYR A 118 6.31 -20.81 11.61
CA TYR A 118 5.06 -20.81 10.88
C TYR A 118 4.95 -19.57 9.99
N GLY A 119 4.19 -19.70 8.91
CA GLY A 119 3.91 -18.63 7.94
C GLY A 119 2.44 -18.26 7.89
N VAL A 120 2.14 -17.08 7.35
CA VAL A 120 0.78 -16.59 7.14
C VAL A 120 0.62 -16.20 5.68
N GLY A 121 -0.43 -16.72 5.04
CA GLY A 121 -0.84 -16.32 3.70
C GLY A 121 -2.11 -15.48 3.74
N MET A 122 -2.07 -14.27 3.21
CA MET A 122 -3.26 -13.48 2.90
C MET A 122 -3.62 -13.71 1.44
N ILE A 123 -4.73 -14.42 1.18
CA ILE A 123 -5.12 -14.86 -0.16
C ILE A 123 -6.51 -14.32 -0.47
N PHE A 124 -6.64 -13.65 -1.61
CA PHE A 124 -7.95 -13.35 -2.19
C PHE A 124 -8.34 -14.48 -3.14
N LEU A 125 -9.45 -15.14 -2.84
CA LEU A 125 -10.05 -16.18 -3.67
C LEU A 125 -11.20 -15.59 -4.50
N PRO A 126 -11.57 -16.22 -5.63
CA PRO A 126 -12.82 -15.89 -6.32
C PRO A 126 -13.99 -15.96 -5.33
N LYS A 127 -14.90 -15.01 -5.46
CA LYS A 127 -16.12 -14.99 -4.63
C LYS A 127 -17.11 -16.08 -5.07
N GLU A 128 -16.97 -16.56 -6.30
CA GLU A 128 -17.84 -17.50 -7.00
C GLU A 128 -17.04 -18.40 -7.95
#